data_AF-A0A3B4AC48-F1
#
_entry.id   AF-A0A3B4AC48-F1
#
_cell.length_a   1.000
_cell.length_b   1.000
_cell.length_c   1.000
_cell.angle_alpha   90.00
_cell.angle_beta   90.00
_cell.angle_gamma   90.00
#
_symmetry.space_group_name_H-M   'P 1'
#
loop_
_entity.id
_entity.type
_entity.pdbx_description
1 polymer ?
#
loop_
_entity_poly.entity_id
_entity_poly.type
_entity_poly.pdbx_seq_one_letter_code
_entity_poly.pdbx_strand_id
1 'polypeptide(L)'
;MAALCAVGLLGGLAVGVWFLELISGGILNESGSVFYRISPENSVLEIQLSKVPTWLPVCYERWNSSLGTLVCRQLGYLRYVLTKHKGVNLTDIGPSYTDGFIQITQENKSGLENMWQLRGSCITGKVIALQCSECGTRAKLPRIIGGVEAALGRWPWQVSLYYSNRHNCGGSIITRHWVVTAAHCVHNYRLPQVSNWVVYAGLVTRSSAKMTQRTGYAVEKIIYNKNYNHRSHDSDIALMKLRTPLNFSDTIRPVCLPQYDYDLPGGTQCWISGWGYTQPDGIQSPDTLKEAPVPIISTKKCNSSCMYNGEITSRMLCAGYTEGKVDACQGDSGGPLVCQDDNVWRLVGVVSWGTGCAEPNHPGVYTKVAEFLGWIYDMIEVRQ
;
A
#
# COMPACT_ATOMS: atom_id res chain seq x y z
N MET A 1 -49.66 -1.76 -30.11
CA MET A 1 -50.96 -1.41 -29.49
C MET A 1 -50.85 -1.59 -27.99
N ALA A 2 -51.59 -0.78 -27.25
CA ALA A 2 -51.32 -0.32 -25.89
C ALA A 2 -51.54 -1.34 -24.76
N ALA A 3 -51.07 -0.93 -23.58
CA ALA A 3 -51.08 -1.54 -22.25
C ALA A 3 -52.44 -2.06 -21.74
N LEU A 4 -52.40 -2.98 -20.76
CA LEU A 4 -53.18 -2.90 -19.51
C LEU A 4 -52.83 -4.00 -18.48
N CYS A 5 -53.01 -3.61 -17.21
CA CYS A 5 -52.73 -4.27 -15.93
C CYS A 5 -53.48 -5.58 -15.68
N ALA A 6 -52.95 -6.42 -14.76
CA ALA A 6 -53.75 -7.08 -13.71
C ALA A 6 -52.88 -7.58 -12.56
N VAL A 7 -53.23 -7.15 -11.34
CA VAL A 7 -52.82 -7.70 -10.05
C VAL A 7 -53.80 -8.83 -9.69
N GLY A 8 -53.30 -9.95 -9.17
CA GLY A 8 -54.11 -11.03 -8.61
C GLY A 8 -53.43 -11.68 -7.42
N LEU A 9 -53.92 -11.38 -6.22
CA LEU A 9 -53.69 -12.12 -4.98
C LEU A 9 -54.44 -13.47 -5.03
N LEU A 10 -53.86 -14.54 -4.47
CA LEU A 10 -54.49 -15.44 -3.49
C LEU A 10 -53.66 -16.71 -3.25
N GLY A 11 -53.64 -17.15 -1.98
CA GLY A 11 -53.69 -18.56 -1.62
C GLY A 11 -52.36 -19.25 -1.32
N GLY A 12 -52.09 -19.44 -0.02
CA GLY A 12 -51.03 -20.33 0.43
C GLY A 12 -51.37 -21.81 0.23
N LEU A 13 -50.33 -22.65 0.35
CA LEU A 13 -50.33 -23.96 1.02
C LEU A 13 -48.92 -24.56 0.89
N ALA A 14 -48.36 -24.94 2.03
CA ALA A 14 -47.15 -25.76 2.10
C ALA A 14 -47.50 -27.20 1.77
N VAL A 15 -46.79 -27.82 0.82
CA VAL A 15 -46.65 -29.28 0.71
C VAL A 15 -45.25 -29.58 0.14
N GLY A 16 -44.46 -30.35 0.86
CA GLY A 16 -43.22 -30.92 0.33
C GLY A 16 -43.48 -32.21 -0.46
N VAL A 17 -42.50 -32.57 -1.31
CA VAL A 17 -41.98 -33.93 -1.63
C VAL A 17 -41.53 -34.00 -3.10
N TRP A 18 -40.20 -34.08 -3.27
CA TRP A 18 -39.35 -34.85 -4.18
C TRP A 18 -39.72 -35.25 -5.64
N PHE A 19 -38.66 -35.15 -6.49
CA PHE A 19 -38.32 -35.85 -7.76
C PHE A 19 -39.06 -35.52 -9.08
N LEU A 20 -38.38 -34.89 -10.06
CA LEU A 20 -37.69 -35.56 -11.19
C LEU A 20 -37.05 -34.56 -12.18
N GLU A 21 -35.97 -35.02 -12.81
CA GLU A 21 -35.07 -34.33 -13.75
C GLU A 21 -35.74 -33.79 -15.01
N LEU A 22 -35.18 -32.69 -15.54
CA LEU A 22 -35.10 -32.47 -16.97
C LEU A 22 -33.70 -31.95 -17.32
N ILE A 23 -32.91 -32.90 -17.84
CA ILE A 23 -31.63 -32.69 -18.50
C ILE A 23 -31.86 -31.74 -19.68
N SER A 24 -31.26 -30.56 -19.63
CA SER A 24 -30.84 -29.85 -20.84
C SER A 24 -29.33 -29.82 -20.82
N GLY A 25 -28.74 -30.52 -21.80
CA GLY A 25 -27.31 -30.66 -21.97
C GLY A 25 -26.61 -29.31 -22.02
N GLY A 26 -25.91 -29.00 -20.93
CA GLY A 26 -24.83 -28.04 -20.90
C GLY A 26 -23.63 -28.77 -20.33
N ILE A 27 -22.55 -28.83 -21.08
CA ILE A 27 -21.26 -29.36 -20.64
C ILE A 27 -20.83 -28.55 -19.40
N LEU A 28 -21.04 -29.09 -18.21
CA LEU A 28 -20.48 -28.56 -16.97
C LEU A 28 -18.98 -28.87 -17.00
N ASN A 29 -18.19 -27.85 -17.29
CA ASN A 29 -16.75 -27.88 -17.13
C ASN A 29 -16.47 -27.82 -15.61
N GLU A 30 -16.38 -28.97 -14.94
CA GLU A 30 -16.08 -29.06 -13.49
C GLU A 30 -14.62 -28.64 -13.20
N SER A 31 -14.38 -27.34 -13.03
CA SER A 31 -13.19 -26.84 -12.34
C SER A 31 -13.35 -27.11 -10.83
N GLY A 32 -12.57 -28.05 -10.27
CA GLY A 32 -12.66 -28.39 -8.85
C GLY A 32 -12.31 -27.20 -7.93
N SER A 33 -13.01 -27.08 -6.79
CA SER A 33 -12.73 -26.04 -5.80
C SER A 33 -11.35 -26.23 -5.16
N VAL A 34 -10.61 -25.13 -5.00
CA VAL A 34 -9.30 -25.09 -4.34
C VAL A 34 -9.36 -24.19 -3.13
N PHE A 35 -8.89 -24.68 -1.99
CA PHE A 35 -8.83 -23.93 -0.74
C PHE A 35 -7.37 -23.66 -0.36
N TYR A 36 -7.15 -22.51 0.25
CA TYR A 36 -5.83 -22.01 0.62
C TYR A 36 -5.83 -21.70 2.11
N ARG A 37 -4.70 -21.93 2.79
CA ARG A 37 -4.43 -21.38 4.13
C ARG A 37 -2.94 -21.15 4.32
N ILE A 38 -2.57 -20.29 5.28
CA ILE A 38 -1.20 -20.14 5.73
C ILE A 38 -1.13 -20.71 7.14
N SER A 39 -0.23 -21.66 7.37
CA SER A 39 -0.02 -22.24 8.70
C SER A 39 0.46 -21.14 9.68
N PRO A 40 -0.21 -20.94 10.82
CA PRO A 40 0.16 -19.90 11.78
C PRO A 40 1.48 -20.19 12.49
N GLU A 41 1.93 -21.46 12.53
CA GLU A 41 3.13 -21.87 13.27
C GLU A 41 4.43 -21.58 12.50
N ASN A 42 4.41 -21.80 11.20
CA ASN A 42 5.61 -21.79 10.36
C ASN A 42 5.45 -20.95 9.08
N SER A 43 4.30 -20.30 8.88
CA SER A 43 3.95 -19.48 7.71
C SER A 43 3.96 -20.25 6.38
N VAL A 44 3.90 -21.58 6.38
CA VAL A 44 3.84 -22.38 5.15
C VAL A 44 2.48 -22.22 4.48
N LEU A 45 2.48 -22.00 3.16
CA LEU A 45 1.26 -22.05 2.37
C LEU A 45 0.83 -23.52 2.19
N GLU A 46 -0.41 -23.79 2.54
CA GLU A 46 -1.03 -25.09 2.38
C GLU A 46 -2.26 -24.95 1.48
N ILE A 47 -2.42 -25.92 0.57
CA ILE A 47 -3.53 -25.98 -0.37
C ILE A 47 -4.26 -27.30 -0.17
N GLN A 48 -5.59 -27.23 -0.18
CA GLN A 48 -6.48 -28.37 -0.20
C GLN A 48 -7.24 -28.38 -1.53
N LEU A 49 -7.15 -29.49 -2.26
CA LEU A 49 -7.89 -29.69 -3.50
C LEU A 49 -9.21 -30.39 -3.17
N SER A 50 -10.32 -30.07 -3.85
CA SER A 50 -11.63 -30.68 -3.58
C SER A 50 -11.64 -32.21 -3.56
N LYS A 51 -10.75 -32.86 -4.33
CA LYS A 51 -10.62 -34.32 -4.42
C LYS A 51 -9.78 -34.95 -3.30
N VAL A 52 -9.08 -34.14 -2.51
CA VAL A 52 -8.12 -34.58 -1.49
C VAL A 52 -8.37 -33.80 -0.20
N PRO A 53 -8.95 -34.42 0.85
CA PRO A 53 -9.33 -33.71 2.07
C PRO A 53 -8.14 -33.40 3.00
N THR A 54 -6.90 -33.38 2.50
CA THR A 54 -5.69 -33.09 3.27
C THR A 54 -5.10 -31.74 2.86
N TRP A 55 -4.59 -30.99 3.84
CA TRP A 55 -3.85 -29.77 3.60
C TRP A 55 -2.40 -30.11 3.26
N LEU A 56 -1.99 -29.78 2.05
CA LEU A 56 -0.68 -30.16 1.54
C LEU A 56 0.17 -28.92 1.32
N PRO A 57 1.45 -28.94 1.73
CA PRO A 57 2.34 -27.81 1.57
C PRO A 57 2.70 -27.63 0.09
N VAL A 58 2.88 -26.37 -0.30
CA VAL A 58 3.14 -26.00 -1.69
C VAL A 58 4.64 -25.96 -1.95
N CYS A 59 5.11 -26.64 -3.00
CA CYS A 59 6.51 -26.64 -3.40
C CYS A 59 6.97 -25.24 -3.83
N TYR A 60 8.23 -24.93 -3.53
CA TYR A 60 8.82 -23.63 -3.89
C TYR A 60 9.19 -23.52 -5.38
N GLU A 61 9.24 -24.64 -6.11
CA GLU A 61 9.58 -24.62 -7.53
C GLU A 61 8.58 -23.81 -8.34
N ARG A 62 9.10 -22.95 -9.23
CA ARG A 62 8.31 -22.08 -10.11
C ARG A 62 7.47 -21.05 -9.36
N TRP A 63 7.74 -20.85 -8.06
CA TRP A 63 7.11 -19.79 -7.29
C TRP A 63 7.60 -18.41 -7.74
N ASN A 64 6.70 -17.44 -7.82
CA ASN A 64 7.03 -16.05 -8.12
C ASN A 64 6.18 -15.06 -7.27
N SER A 65 6.61 -13.80 -7.22
CA SER A 65 5.96 -12.77 -6.41
C SER A 65 4.51 -12.48 -6.83
N SER A 66 4.21 -12.56 -8.12
CA SER A 66 2.86 -12.34 -8.67
C SER A 66 1.87 -13.39 -8.17
N LEU A 67 2.28 -14.67 -8.18
CA LEU A 67 1.46 -15.78 -7.67
C LEU A 67 1.21 -15.64 -6.17
N GLY A 68 2.24 -15.28 -5.39
CA GLY A 68 2.07 -15.04 -3.95
C GLY A 68 1.07 -13.91 -3.66
N THR A 69 1.06 -12.88 -4.49
CA THR A 69 0.07 -11.79 -4.39
C THR A 69 -1.35 -12.28 -4.68
N LEU A 70 -1.55 -13.12 -5.70
CA LEU A 70 -2.85 -13.72 -6.01
C LEU A 70 -3.36 -14.63 -4.89
N VAL A 71 -2.49 -15.46 -4.32
CA VAL A 71 -2.84 -16.33 -3.20
C VAL A 71 -3.21 -15.54 -1.95
N CYS A 72 -2.46 -14.48 -1.61
CA CYS A 72 -2.84 -13.59 -0.51
C CYS A 72 -4.24 -13.00 -0.73
N ARG A 73 -4.59 -12.57 -1.95
CA ARG A 73 -5.95 -12.07 -2.26
C ARG A 73 -7.02 -13.12 -2.03
N GLN A 74 -6.79 -14.36 -2.49
CA GLN A 74 -7.75 -15.46 -2.34
C GLN A 74 -7.98 -15.87 -0.88
N LEU A 75 -6.96 -15.72 -0.04
CA LEU A 75 -7.01 -15.96 1.40
C LEU A 75 -7.82 -14.91 2.18
N GLY A 76 -8.47 -13.96 1.51
CA GLY A 76 -9.21 -12.89 2.17
C GLY A 76 -8.31 -11.78 2.73
N TYR A 77 -7.00 -11.80 2.44
CA TYR A 77 -6.15 -10.63 2.63
C TYR A 77 -6.44 -9.65 1.48
N LEU A 78 -7.57 -8.96 1.59
CA LEU A 78 -8.21 -8.14 0.55
C LEU A 78 -7.33 -7.00 0.00
N ARG A 79 -6.13 -6.76 0.58
CA ARG A 79 -5.44 -5.45 0.54
C ARG A 79 -3.92 -5.50 0.42
N TYR A 80 -3.26 -6.67 0.25
CA TYR A 80 -1.80 -6.77 0.47
C TYR A 80 -0.85 -7.01 -0.69
N VAL A 81 0.31 -6.37 -0.52
CA VAL A 81 1.62 -6.62 -1.11
C VAL A 81 2.21 -7.85 -0.42
N LEU A 82 2.73 -8.79 -1.19
CA LEU A 82 3.52 -9.91 -0.70
C LEU A 82 4.69 -9.38 0.15
N THR A 83 4.69 -9.61 1.46
CA THR A 83 5.73 -9.03 2.32
C THR A 83 6.99 -9.86 2.40
N LYS A 84 6.85 -11.17 2.23
CA LYS A 84 7.99 -12.10 2.16
C LYS A 84 7.51 -13.43 1.59
N HIS A 85 8.28 -13.99 0.67
CA HIS A 85 8.20 -15.38 0.29
C HIS A 85 9.60 -15.97 0.39
N LYS A 86 9.72 -17.20 0.90
CA LYS A 86 10.99 -17.93 0.92
C LYS A 86 10.75 -19.42 0.82
N GLY A 87 11.67 -20.11 0.15
CA GLY A 87 11.75 -21.57 0.23
C GLY A 87 12.32 -21.98 1.59
N VAL A 88 11.57 -22.76 2.36
CA VAL A 88 11.98 -23.35 3.63
C VAL A 88 12.20 -24.85 3.45
N ASN A 89 13.24 -25.41 4.09
CA ASN A 89 13.52 -26.85 3.96
C ASN A 89 12.50 -27.64 4.75
N LEU A 90 12.10 -28.80 4.23
CA LEU A 90 11.13 -29.69 4.87
C LEU A 90 11.53 -30.10 6.29
N THR A 91 12.83 -30.25 6.56
CA THR A 91 13.40 -30.57 7.87
C THR A 91 13.09 -29.52 8.94
N ASP A 92 12.88 -28.27 8.53
CA ASP A 92 12.76 -27.12 9.43
C ASP A 92 11.30 -26.86 9.86
N ILE A 93 10.35 -27.60 9.27
CA ILE A 93 8.89 -27.33 9.34
C ILE A 93 8.17 -28.40 10.20
N GLY A 94 8.90 -29.42 10.66
CA GLY A 94 8.41 -30.49 11.54
C GLY A 94 7.91 -31.73 10.79
N PRO A 95 7.66 -32.85 11.50
CA PRO A 95 7.35 -34.15 10.91
C PRO A 95 5.93 -34.28 10.32
N SER A 96 5.15 -33.20 10.25
CA SER A 96 3.71 -33.24 9.96
C SER A 96 3.32 -33.37 8.48
N TYR A 97 4.28 -33.43 7.55
CA TYR A 97 4.01 -33.42 6.10
C TYR A 97 4.54 -34.69 5.41
N THR A 98 3.84 -35.80 5.58
CA THR A 98 4.13 -37.08 4.90
C THR A 98 3.18 -37.40 3.74
N ASP A 99 2.09 -36.66 3.63
CA ASP A 99 0.94 -37.02 2.78
C ASP A 99 1.03 -36.46 1.36
N GLY A 100 2.17 -35.85 1.01
CA GLY A 100 2.46 -35.30 -0.32
C GLY A 100 2.55 -33.78 -0.35
N PHE A 101 2.59 -33.23 -1.56
CA PHE A 101 2.86 -31.82 -1.86
C PHE A 101 2.00 -31.31 -3.00
N ILE A 102 1.91 -29.99 -3.12
CA ILE A 102 1.25 -29.30 -4.24
C ILE A 102 2.29 -28.58 -5.08
N GLN A 103 2.21 -28.72 -6.40
CA GLN A 103 3.09 -28.05 -7.35
C GLN A 103 2.31 -27.14 -8.31
N ILE A 104 2.96 -26.06 -8.74
CA ILE A 104 2.50 -25.17 -9.82
C ILE A 104 2.66 -25.86 -11.19
N THR A 105 1.55 -25.98 -11.91
CA THR A 105 1.46 -26.46 -13.30
C THR A 105 1.83 -25.35 -14.30
N GLN A 106 1.89 -25.65 -15.60
CA GLN A 106 2.29 -24.66 -16.62
C GLN A 106 1.47 -23.35 -16.54
N GLU A 107 2.16 -22.21 -16.65
CA GLU A 107 1.68 -20.84 -16.35
C GLU A 107 0.54 -20.32 -17.26
N ASN A 108 0.14 -21.07 -18.30
CA ASN A 108 -0.83 -20.63 -19.32
C ASN A 108 -2.29 -21.05 -19.06
N LYS A 109 -2.67 -21.38 -17.83
CA LYS A 109 -4.07 -21.72 -17.50
C LYS A 109 -4.82 -20.50 -16.96
N SER A 110 -6.02 -20.27 -17.50
CA SER A 110 -6.92 -19.23 -17.00
C SER A 110 -7.45 -19.62 -15.61
N GLY A 111 -7.08 -18.87 -14.57
CA GLY A 111 -7.59 -19.02 -13.20
C GLY A 111 -6.63 -19.71 -12.23
N LEU A 112 -6.54 -19.19 -11.00
CA LEU A 112 -5.61 -19.63 -9.95
C LEU A 112 -5.90 -21.09 -9.53
N GLU A 113 -7.17 -21.47 -9.49
CA GLU A 113 -7.67 -22.81 -9.18
C GLU A 113 -7.14 -23.89 -10.14
N ASN A 114 -6.79 -23.53 -11.37
CA ASN A 114 -6.34 -24.47 -12.40
C ASN A 114 -4.83 -24.70 -12.37
N MET A 115 -4.09 -23.98 -11.51
CA MET A 115 -2.63 -23.97 -11.47
C MET A 115 -2.03 -25.09 -10.62
N TRP A 116 -2.81 -25.85 -9.85
CA TRP A 116 -2.29 -26.75 -8.81
C TRP A 116 -2.37 -28.23 -9.19
N GLN A 117 -1.31 -28.99 -8.88
CA GLN A 117 -1.26 -30.43 -9.08
C GLN A 117 -0.59 -31.15 -7.89
N LEU A 118 -1.10 -32.33 -7.56
CA LEU A 118 -0.55 -33.20 -6.52
C LEU A 118 0.82 -33.78 -6.90
N ARG A 119 1.73 -33.90 -5.93
CA ARG A 119 3.05 -34.51 -6.12
C ARG A 119 3.53 -35.25 -4.88
N GLY A 120 4.38 -36.25 -5.06
CA GLY A 120 5.00 -37.01 -3.95
C GLY A 120 6.18 -36.30 -3.27
N SER A 121 6.88 -35.39 -3.96
CA SER A 121 8.02 -34.63 -3.42
C SER A 121 8.27 -33.34 -4.19
N CYS A 122 8.87 -32.34 -3.52
CA CYS A 122 9.37 -31.13 -4.15
C CYS A 122 10.80 -31.34 -4.68
N ILE A 123 11.11 -30.89 -5.89
CA ILE A 123 12.41 -31.09 -6.56
C ILE A 123 13.55 -30.48 -5.75
N THR A 124 13.31 -29.32 -5.17
CA THR A 124 14.29 -28.55 -4.39
C THR A 124 14.34 -28.96 -2.92
N GLY A 125 13.46 -29.86 -2.49
CA GLY A 125 13.26 -30.18 -1.07
C GLY A 125 12.71 -29.02 -0.23
N LYS A 126 12.22 -27.96 -0.88
CA LYS A 126 11.70 -26.75 -0.24
C LYS A 126 10.23 -26.53 -0.53
N VAL A 127 9.53 -26.02 0.48
CA VAL A 127 8.15 -25.55 0.37
C VAL A 127 8.09 -24.05 0.61
N ILE A 128 7.00 -23.42 0.17
CA ILE A 128 6.85 -21.98 0.26
C ILE A 128 6.31 -21.55 1.62
N ALA A 129 7.09 -20.70 2.30
CA ALA A 129 6.59 -19.89 3.40
C ALA A 129 6.11 -18.53 2.85
N LEU A 130 4.84 -18.21 3.11
CA LEU A 130 4.14 -17.04 2.61
C LEU A 130 3.72 -16.15 3.78
N GLN A 131 4.11 -14.87 3.75
CA GLN A 131 3.62 -13.88 4.70
C GLN A 131 2.85 -12.77 3.98
N CYS A 132 1.55 -12.72 4.21
CA CYS A 132 0.67 -11.63 3.80
C CYS A 132 0.56 -10.64 4.97
N SER A 133 0.80 -9.34 4.75
CA SER A 133 0.71 -8.33 5.82
C SER A 133 -0.16 -7.16 5.46
N GLU A 134 -1.23 -6.96 6.22
CA GLU A 134 -1.42 -5.79 7.09
C GLU A 134 -0.98 -4.39 6.61
N CYS A 135 -1.67 -3.67 5.72
CA CYS A 135 -1.42 -2.31 5.18
C CYS A 135 -2.71 -1.50 5.02
N GLY A 136 -2.59 -0.18 5.00
CA GLY A 136 -3.69 0.75 4.74
C GLY A 136 -4.80 0.70 5.79
N THR A 137 -4.53 0.11 6.95
CA THR A 137 -5.44 0.03 8.10
C THR A 137 -4.97 0.96 9.21
N ARG A 138 -5.93 1.57 9.90
CA ARG A 138 -5.70 2.44 11.07
C ARG A 138 -6.79 2.21 12.11
N ALA A 139 -6.51 2.54 13.36
CA ALA A 139 -7.52 2.50 14.42
C ALA A 139 -8.69 3.44 14.08
N LYS A 140 -9.93 2.99 14.33
CA LYS A 140 -11.13 3.83 14.15
C LYS A 140 -11.17 4.86 15.28
N LEU A 141 -10.57 6.03 15.04
CA LEU A 141 -10.61 7.18 15.95
C LEU A 141 -11.75 8.13 15.53
N PRO A 142 -12.39 8.86 16.49
CA PRO A 142 -13.43 9.84 16.18
C PRO A 142 -13.00 10.84 15.09
N ARG A 143 -13.94 11.33 14.30
CA ARG A 143 -13.68 12.32 13.25
C ARG A 143 -13.38 13.68 13.89
N ILE A 144 -12.21 14.25 13.60
CA ILE A 144 -11.88 15.65 13.92
C ILE A 144 -11.86 16.42 12.59
N ILE A 145 -12.43 17.63 12.56
CA ILE A 145 -12.68 18.42 11.34
C ILE A 145 -11.82 19.69 11.37
N GLY A 146 -11.16 20.03 10.25
CA GLY A 146 -10.65 21.39 10.00
C GLY A 146 -9.14 21.66 10.16
N GLY A 147 -8.23 20.73 9.84
CA GLY A 147 -6.79 21.03 9.93
C GLY A 147 -6.31 21.05 11.38
N VAL A 148 -6.41 19.91 12.04
CA VAL A 148 -6.24 19.78 13.50
C VAL A 148 -5.08 18.84 13.84
N GLU A 149 -4.70 18.84 15.11
CA GLU A 149 -3.72 17.88 15.61
C GLU A 149 -4.18 16.44 15.37
N ALA A 150 -3.33 15.67 14.72
CA ALA A 150 -3.57 14.26 14.47
C ALA A 150 -3.39 13.47 15.78
N ALA A 151 -4.38 12.62 16.08
CA ALA A 151 -4.28 11.70 17.19
C ALA A 151 -3.25 10.59 16.92
N LEU A 152 -2.63 10.06 17.98
CA LEU A 152 -1.68 8.97 17.88
C LEU A 152 -2.33 7.74 17.23
N GLY A 153 -1.65 7.16 16.22
CA GLY A 153 -2.15 6.01 15.47
C GLY A 153 -3.16 6.33 14.35
N ARG A 154 -3.47 7.61 14.13
CA ARG A 154 -4.36 8.04 13.04
C ARG A 154 -3.73 7.94 11.65
N TRP A 155 -2.43 8.16 11.56
CA TRP A 155 -1.61 7.99 10.35
C TRP A 155 -0.42 7.09 10.67
N PRO A 156 -0.64 5.78 10.89
CA PRO A 156 0.39 4.89 11.44
C PRO A 156 1.56 4.63 10.46
N TRP A 157 1.40 5.03 9.20
CA TRP A 157 2.45 5.00 8.18
C TRP A 157 3.29 6.28 8.13
N GLN A 158 2.85 7.37 8.75
CA GLN A 158 3.58 8.62 8.77
C GLN A 158 4.90 8.44 9.52
N VAL A 159 6.00 8.87 8.90
CA VAL A 159 7.29 8.98 9.58
C VAL A 159 7.85 10.38 9.47
N SER A 160 8.75 10.68 10.40
CA SER A 160 9.54 11.90 10.43
C SER A 160 10.99 11.54 10.09
N LEU A 161 11.52 12.15 9.03
CA LEU A 161 12.89 11.93 8.58
C LEU A 161 13.79 13.00 9.16
N TYR A 162 14.76 12.57 9.96
CA TYR A 162 15.74 13.45 10.57
C TYR A 162 17.08 13.34 9.86
N TYR A 163 17.67 14.49 9.57
CA TYR A 163 19.05 14.61 9.13
C TYR A 163 19.82 15.43 10.15
N SER A 164 20.90 14.88 10.70
CA SER A 164 21.75 15.56 11.71
C SER A 164 20.94 16.12 12.89
N ASN A 165 20.06 15.30 13.47
CA ASN A 165 19.17 15.62 14.60
C ASN A 165 18.14 16.74 14.34
N ARG A 166 17.89 17.10 13.08
CA ARG A 166 16.81 18.01 12.70
C ARG A 166 15.84 17.32 11.78
N HIS A 167 14.55 17.54 12.00
CA HIS A 167 13.53 17.14 11.04
C HIS A 167 13.80 17.83 9.71
N ASN A 168 13.81 17.05 8.64
CA ASN A 168 14.03 17.52 7.29
C ASN A 168 12.79 17.31 6.41
N CYS A 169 12.18 16.13 6.48
CA CYS A 169 11.06 15.73 5.63
C CYS A 169 10.14 14.73 6.32
N GLY A 170 8.96 14.51 5.74
CA GLY A 170 8.08 13.38 6.00
C GLY A 170 8.44 12.14 5.17
N GLY A 171 7.73 11.06 5.45
CA GLY A 171 7.80 9.81 4.70
C GLY A 171 6.62 8.89 5.01
N SER A 172 6.52 7.81 4.24
CA SER A 172 5.46 6.81 4.38
C SER A 172 6.03 5.39 4.47
N ILE A 173 5.66 4.64 5.51
CA ILE A 173 6.01 3.23 5.65
C ILE A 173 5.24 2.43 4.59
N ILE A 174 5.95 1.67 3.75
CA ILE A 174 5.32 0.78 2.76
C ILE A 174 5.61 -0.69 3.05
N THR A 175 6.68 -1.00 3.80
CA THR A 175 6.97 -2.35 4.32
C THR A 175 7.69 -2.24 5.67
N ARG A 176 8.04 -3.37 6.30
CA ARG A 176 8.82 -3.37 7.55
C ARG A 176 10.20 -2.73 7.42
N HIS A 177 10.80 -2.73 6.22
CA HIS A 177 12.14 -2.19 6.01
C HIS A 177 12.16 -0.93 5.13
N TRP A 178 11.05 -0.58 4.49
CA TRP A 178 11.05 0.43 3.45
C TRP A 178 10.10 1.58 3.74
N VAL A 179 10.64 2.78 3.59
CA VAL A 179 9.93 4.05 3.63
C VAL A 179 10.04 4.72 2.27
N VAL A 180 8.92 5.24 1.75
CA VAL A 180 8.87 6.13 0.59
C VAL A 180 8.94 7.58 1.06
N THR A 181 9.69 8.41 0.34
CA THR A 181 9.78 9.86 0.53
C THR A 181 10.08 10.55 -0.81
N ALA A 182 10.31 11.86 -0.80
CA ALA A 182 10.67 12.62 -2.00
C ALA A 182 12.19 12.55 -2.28
N ALA A 183 12.59 12.61 -3.55
CA ALA A 183 13.99 12.63 -3.94
C ALA A 183 14.68 13.92 -3.50
N HIS A 184 14.01 15.07 -3.57
CA HIS A 184 14.57 16.36 -3.17
C HIS A 184 14.98 16.41 -1.70
N CYS A 185 14.34 15.60 -0.85
CA CYS A 185 14.72 15.44 0.56
C CYS A 185 16.13 14.85 0.74
N VAL A 186 16.60 14.04 -0.23
CA VAL A 186 17.83 13.23 -0.11
C VAL A 186 18.84 13.45 -1.25
N HIS A 187 18.48 14.20 -2.29
CA HIS A 187 19.30 14.36 -3.49
C HIS A 187 20.54 15.24 -3.27
N ASN A 188 20.46 16.26 -2.40
CA ASN A 188 21.52 17.27 -2.26
C ASN A 188 22.79 16.78 -1.52
N TYR A 189 22.83 15.53 -1.08
CA TYR A 189 23.97 14.97 -0.37
C TYR A 189 24.88 14.22 -1.36
N ARG A 190 25.99 14.86 -1.76
CA ARG A 190 27.01 14.33 -2.69
C ARG A 190 27.71 13.08 -2.12
N LEU A 191 26.99 11.96 -2.09
CA LEU A 191 27.09 10.80 -1.19
C LEU A 191 26.13 11.01 0.00
N PRO A 192 24.95 10.37 0.01
CA PRO A 192 24.08 10.43 1.18
C PRO A 192 24.89 9.93 2.37
N GLN A 193 25.16 10.81 3.34
CA GLN A 193 25.72 10.40 4.62
C GLN A 193 24.62 9.65 5.36
N VAL A 194 24.41 8.39 4.96
CA VAL A 194 23.33 7.53 5.43
C VAL A 194 23.34 7.44 6.97
N SER A 195 24.53 7.49 7.58
CA SER A 195 24.73 7.52 9.03
C SER A 195 24.06 8.68 9.76
N ASN A 196 23.81 9.81 9.09
CA ASN A 196 23.21 11.00 9.70
C ASN A 196 21.68 11.01 9.60
N TRP A 197 21.12 10.00 8.92
CA TRP A 197 19.68 9.86 8.74
C TRP A 197 19.08 8.94 9.79
N VAL A 198 18.00 9.41 10.41
CA VAL A 198 17.21 8.64 11.37
C VAL A 198 15.74 8.77 10.99
N VAL A 199 15.04 7.64 10.98
CA VAL A 199 13.60 7.60 10.74
C VAL A 199 12.89 7.42 12.08
N TYR A 200 11.97 8.32 12.40
CA TYR A 200 11.11 8.17 13.57
C TYR A 200 9.67 7.82 13.15
N ALA A 201 9.14 6.75 13.74
CA ALA A 201 7.80 6.23 13.47
C ALA A 201 6.95 6.16 14.76
N GLY A 202 5.63 6.07 14.60
CA GLY A 202 4.71 5.86 15.72
C GLY A 202 4.60 7.03 16.69
N LEU A 203 4.87 8.26 16.23
CA LEU A 203 4.80 9.50 17.01
C LEU A 203 3.82 10.49 16.39
N VAL A 204 3.32 11.39 17.24
CA VAL A 204 2.62 12.61 16.80
C VAL A 204 3.33 13.86 17.28
N THR A 205 4.06 13.82 18.40
CA THR A 205 4.81 14.97 18.93
C THR A 205 6.32 14.82 18.67
N ARG A 206 6.96 15.90 18.21
CA ARG A 206 8.40 16.02 17.96
C ARG A 206 9.20 16.61 19.12
N SER A 207 8.57 16.86 20.28
CA SER A 207 9.24 17.49 21.42
C SER A 207 10.50 16.72 21.82
N SER A 208 11.60 17.45 22.01
CA SER A 208 12.94 16.92 22.26
C SER A 208 12.97 15.90 23.40
N ALA A 209 12.23 16.16 24.49
CA ALA A 209 12.10 15.27 25.65
C ALA A 209 11.48 13.90 25.31
N LYS A 210 10.51 13.85 24.38
CA LYS A 210 9.88 12.59 23.93
C LYS A 210 10.72 11.88 22.86
N MET A 211 11.51 12.62 22.09
CA MET A 211 12.45 12.05 21.10
C MET A 211 13.64 11.37 21.75
N THR A 212 14.20 11.91 22.84
CA THR A 212 15.29 11.28 23.61
C THR A 212 14.90 9.94 24.25
N GLN A 213 13.61 9.71 24.47
CA GLN A 213 13.09 8.44 25.00
C GLN A 213 12.77 7.41 23.92
N ARG A 214 12.83 7.78 22.63
CA ARG A 214 12.44 6.91 21.51
C ARG A 214 13.64 6.52 20.67
N THR A 215 13.82 5.22 20.50
CA THR A 215 14.82 4.67 19.57
C THR A 215 14.38 4.96 18.13
N GLY A 216 15.06 5.89 17.47
CA GLY A 216 14.91 6.10 16.04
C GLY A 216 15.47 4.91 15.24
N TYR A 217 14.98 4.72 14.02
CA TYR A 217 15.42 3.66 13.12
C TYR A 217 16.57 4.17 12.25
N ALA A 218 17.73 3.53 12.37
CA ALA A 218 18.88 3.84 11.54
C ALA A 218 18.63 3.44 10.07
N VAL A 219 19.12 4.26 9.15
CA VAL A 219 19.00 3.99 7.72
C VAL A 219 20.19 3.13 7.26
N GLU A 220 19.90 2.11 6.47
CA GLU A 220 20.91 1.27 5.81
C GLU A 220 21.27 1.81 4.43
N LYS A 221 20.26 2.27 3.69
CA LYS A 221 20.44 2.68 2.29
C LYS A 221 19.40 3.71 1.88
N ILE A 222 19.81 4.66 1.04
CA ILE A 222 18.94 5.63 0.41
C ILE A 222 19.03 5.44 -1.11
N ILE A 223 17.87 5.37 -1.76
CA ILE A 223 17.75 5.16 -3.21
C ILE A 223 16.75 6.19 -3.74
N TYR A 224 17.23 7.25 -4.37
CA TYR A 224 16.37 8.18 -5.09
C TYR A 224 16.26 7.78 -6.58
N ASN A 225 15.18 8.19 -7.23
CA ASN A 225 14.99 7.93 -8.64
C ASN A 225 16.07 8.66 -9.47
N LYS A 226 16.79 7.94 -10.33
CA LYS A 226 17.87 8.50 -11.15
C LYS A 226 17.39 9.54 -12.17
N ASN A 227 16.10 9.50 -12.51
CA ASN A 227 15.48 10.46 -13.43
C ASN A 227 14.99 11.72 -12.71
N TYR A 228 15.22 11.86 -11.40
CA TYR A 228 14.85 13.05 -10.66
C TYR A 228 15.49 14.31 -11.25
N ASN A 229 14.65 15.28 -11.59
CA ASN A 229 15.07 16.57 -12.13
C ASN A 229 14.81 17.68 -11.11
N HIS A 230 15.86 18.22 -10.52
CA HIS A 230 15.78 19.28 -9.51
C HIS A 230 15.19 20.62 -9.99
N ARG A 231 15.10 20.84 -11.31
CA ARG A 231 14.50 22.07 -11.87
C ARG A 231 13.01 21.95 -12.08
N SER A 232 12.56 20.81 -12.61
CA SER A 232 11.12 20.56 -12.86
C SER A 232 10.43 19.82 -11.73
N HIS A 233 11.18 19.33 -10.73
CA HIS A 233 10.70 18.41 -9.68
C HIS A 233 10.10 17.11 -10.23
N ASP A 234 10.40 16.75 -11.48
CA ASP A 234 9.92 15.51 -12.08
C ASP A 234 10.66 14.31 -11.49
N SER A 235 9.97 13.17 -11.37
CA SER A 235 10.47 11.94 -10.74
C SER A 235 10.97 12.13 -9.30
N ASP A 236 10.29 12.99 -8.54
CA ASP A 236 10.63 13.31 -7.15
C ASP A 236 10.17 12.22 -6.17
N ILE A 237 10.84 11.06 -6.22
CA ILE A 237 10.59 9.92 -5.34
C ILE A 237 11.89 9.25 -4.91
N ALA A 238 11.92 8.82 -3.66
CA ALA A 238 13.01 8.07 -3.06
C ALA A 238 12.52 6.99 -2.09
N LEU A 239 13.37 6.00 -1.86
CA LEU A 239 13.21 4.92 -0.92
C LEU A 239 14.33 4.96 0.12
N MET A 240 13.97 4.75 1.38
CA MET A 240 14.91 4.56 2.48
C MET A 240 14.73 3.16 3.06
N LYS A 241 15.81 2.36 3.01
CA LYS A 241 15.89 1.05 3.65
C LYS A 241 16.35 1.23 5.09
N LEU A 242 15.57 0.71 6.04
CA LEU A 242 15.89 0.70 7.45
C LEU A 242 16.81 -0.48 7.76
N ARG A 243 17.80 -0.25 8.64
CA ARG A 243 18.73 -1.30 9.10
C ARG A 243 18.03 -2.37 9.94
N THR A 244 17.02 -1.97 10.71
CA THR A 244 16.21 -2.85 11.53
C THR A 244 14.76 -2.81 11.09
N PRO A 245 14.05 -3.96 11.06
CA PRO A 245 12.63 -3.98 10.70
C PRO A 245 11.79 -3.23 11.72
N LEU A 246 10.75 -2.55 11.21
CA LEU A 246 9.69 -1.98 12.01
C LEU A 246 8.86 -3.10 12.67
N ASN A 247 8.60 -2.93 13.96
CA ASN A 247 7.62 -3.72 14.68
C ASN A 247 6.25 -3.07 14.53
N PHE A 248 5.42 -3.65 13.68
CA PHE A 248 4.08 -3.13 13.45
C PHE A 248 3.22 -3.22 14.72
N SER A 249 2.45 -2.18 14.94
CA SER A 249 1.58 -1.95 16.10
C SER A 249 0.37 -1.12 15.67
N ASP A 250 -0.46 -0.66 16.60
CA ASP A 250 -1.55 0.26 16.26
C ASP A 250 -1.09 1.67 15.87
N THR A 251 0.19 1.99 16.14
CA THR A 251 0.77 3.30 15.83
C THR A 251 1.81 3.25 14.71
N ILE A 252 2.26 2.04 14.31
CA ILE A 252 3.24 1.82 13.24
C ILE A 252 2.68 0.76 12.30
N ARG A 253 2.23 1.16 11.11
CA ARG A 253 1.70 0.25 10.08
C ARG A 253 2.04 0.77 8.69
N PRO A 254 2.17 -0.09 7.68
CA PRO A 254 2.40 0.36 6.32
C PRO A 254 1.11 0.92 5.70
N VAL A 255 1.24 1.88 4.80
CA VAL A 255 0.18 2.28 3.87
C VAL A 255 0.21 1.36 2.65
N CYS A 256 -0.95 1.14 2.04
CA CYS A 256 -0.98 0.38 0.79
C CYS A 256 -0.49 1.23 -0.38
N LEU A 257 0.19 0.59 -1.32
CA LEU A 257 0.44 1.20 -2.63
C LEU A 257 -0.83 1.13 -3.50
N PRO A 258 -1.02 2.07 -4.44
CA PRO A 258 -2.12 2.02 -5.38
C PRO A 258 -1.97 0.84 -6.34
N GLN A 259 -3.05 0.50 -7.04
CA GLN A 259 -2.98 -0.44 -8.15
C GLN A 259 -2.29 0.22 -9.35
N TYR A 260 -1.82 -0.59 -10.31
CA TYR A 260 -1.49 -0.06 -11.64
C TYR A 260 -2.75 0.58 -12.24
N ASP A 261 -2.55 1.67 -12.98
CA ASP A 261 -3.64 2.43 -13.61
C ASP A 261 -4.75 2.88 -12.65
N TYR A 262 -4.39 3.11 -11.38
CA TYR A 262 -5.33 3.55 -10.35
C TYR A 262 -5.99 4.88 -10.74
N ASP A 263 -7.29 4.81 -11.07
CA ASP A 263 -8.07 5.98 -11.44
C ASP A 263 -8.33 6.85 -10.21
N LEU A 264 -7.99 8.13 -10.34
CA LEU A 264 -8.10 9.15 -9.29
C LEU A 264 -8.88 10.32 -9.87
N PRO A 265 -10.22 10.21 -9.93
CA PRO A 265 -11.04 11.28 -10.50
C PRO A 265 -10.89 12.56 -9.68
N GLY A 266 -10.98 13.69 -10.38
CA GLY A 266 -10.99 15.01 -9.75
C GLY A 266 -12.15 15.11 -8.75
N GLY A 267 -11.88 15.66 -7.57
CA GLY A 267 -12.83 15.76 -6.46
C GLY A 267 -12.71 14.64 -5.42
N THR A 268 -11.97 13.55 -5.71
CA THR A 268 -11.70 12.48 -4.74
C THR A 268 -11.10 13.06 -3.47
N GLN A 269 -11.72 12.78 -2.31
CA GLN A 269 -11.26 13.28 -1.02
C GLN A 269 -10.11 12.44 -0.49
N CYS A 270 -8.97 13.10 -0.28
CA CYS A 270 -7.75 12.49 0.24
C CYS A 270 -7.27 13.28 1.46
N TRP A 271 -6.21 12.81 2.08
CA TRP A 271 -5.66 13.40 3.29
C TRP A 271 -4.15 13.55 3.16
N ILE A 272 -3.68 14.67 3.68
CA ILE A 272 -2.27 14.93 3.92
C ILE A 272 -2.01 14.96 5.43
N SER A 273 -0.81 14.57 5.81
CA SER A 273 -0.33 14.70 7.18
C SER A 273 1.15 15.04 7.22
N GLY A 274 1.55 15.83 8.22
CA GLY A 274 2.95 16.20 8.40
C GLY A 274 3.20 17.23 9.51
N TRP A 275 4.47 17.61 9.63
CA TRP A 275 4.99 18.56 10.63
C TRP A 275 5.59 19.81 9.98
N GLY A 276 5.19 20.11 8.74
CA GLY A 276 5.57 21.30 8.02
C GLY A 276 4.90 22.56 8.57
N TYR A 277 5.32 23.72 8.06
CA TYR A 277 4.83 25.00 8.56
C TYR A 277 3.32 25.15 8.41
N THR A 278 2.67 25.67 9.46
CA THR A 278 1.23 25.93 9.44
C THR A 278 0.87 27.30 8.86
N GLN A 279 1.87 28.13 8.55
CA GLN A 279 1.73 29.44 7.93
C GLN A 279 2.88 29.64 6.92
N PRO A 280 2.64 30.28 5.76
CA PRO A 280 3.67 30.52 4.75
C PRO A 280 4.92 31.25 5.29
N ASP A 281 4.71 32.16 6.25
CA ASP A 281 5.75 32.98 6.87
C ASP A 281 6.21 32.42 8.22
N GLY A 282 5.73 31.23 8.60
CA GLY A 282 5.95 30.65 9.91
C GLY A 282 7.41 30.28 10.13
N ILE A 283 8.01 30.79 11.20
CA ILE A 283 9.39 30.44 11.61
C ILE A 283 9.40 29.10 12.39
N GLN A 284 8.25 28.65 12.90
CA GLN A 284 8.15 27.48 13.77
C GLN A 284 7.32 26.37 13.14
N SER A 285 7.95 25.21 12.93
CA SER A 285 7.26 23.97 12.62
C SER A 285 6.44 23.52 13.84
N PRO A 286 5.21 23.00 13.65
CA PRO A 286 4.41 22.48 14.74
C PRO A 286 5.09 21.28 15.38
N ASP A 287 5.10 21.24 16.71
CA ASP A 287 5.58 20.06 17.44
C ASP A 287 4.64 18.87 17.25
N THR A 288 3.35 19.11 17.02
CA THR A 288 2.34 18.07 16.86
C THR A 288 1.97 17.87 15.39
N LEU A 289 1.88 16.61 14.97
CA LEU A 289 1.47 16.19 13.62
C LEU A 289 0.13 16.82 13.28
N LYS A 290 0.03 17.42 12.10
CA LYS A 290 -1.22 17.97 11.56
C LYS A 290 -1.77 17.04 10.50
N GLU A 291 -3.08 17.09 10.32
CA GLU A 291 -3.79 16.40 9.24
C GLU A 291 -4.79 17.33 8.56
N ALA A 292 -4.94 17.22 7.25
CA ALA A 292 -5.94 17.99 6.52
C ALA A 292 -6.55 17.19 5.36
N PRO A 293 -7.88 17.30 5.14
CA PRO A 293 -8.50 16.77 3.94
C PRO A 293 -8.21 17.69 2.75
N VAL A 294 -7.92 17.10 1.59
CA VAL A 294 -7.69 17.81 0.32
C VAL A 294 -8.35 17.03 -0.83
N PRO A 295 -9.08 17.70 -1.74
CA PRO A 295 -9.58 17.05 -2.94
C PRO A 295 -8.48 16.91 -4.00
N ILE A 296 -8.51 15.82 -4.76
CA ILE A 296 -7.74 15.72 -6.01
C ILE A 296 -8.21 16.76 -7.02
N ILE A 297 -7.28 17.43 -7.68
CA ILE A 297 -7.54 18.31 -8.81
C ILE A 297 -7.11 17.58 -10.08
N SER A 298 -7.99 17.53 -11.08
CA SER A 298 -7.67 16.87 -12.34
C SER A 298 -6.45 17.50 -13.01
N THR A 299 -5.59 16.68 -13.64
CA THR A 299 -4.39 17.16 -14.33
C THR A 299 -4.71 18.24 -15.36
N LYS A 300 -5.84 18.11 -16.08
CA LYS A 300 -6.29 19.14 -17.04
C LYS A 300 -6.54 20.50 -16.37
N LYS A 301 -7.17 20.52 -15.20
CA LYS A 301 -7.42 21.77 -14.45
C LYS A 301 -6.13 22.30 -13.85
N CYS A 302 -5.35 21.44 -13.20
CA CYS A 302 -4.11 21.84 -12.54
C CYS A 302 -3.06 22.37 -13.53
N ASN A 303 -3.00 21.81 -14.74
CA ASN A 303 -2.06 22.22 -15.78
C ASN A 303 -2.61 23.30 -16.71
N SER A 304 -3.74 23.92 -16.37
CA SER A 304 -4.31 25.01 -17.15
C SER A 304 -3.55 26.32 -16.95
N SER A 305 -3.77 27.28 -17.84
CA SER A 305 -3.13 28.60 -17.78
C SER A 305 -3.48 29.41 -16.53
N CYS A 306 -4.58 29.10 -15.83
CA CYS A 306 -4.96 29.78 -14.59
C CYS A 306 -4.33 29.18 -13.33
N MET A 307 -3.51 28.13 -13.47
CA MET A 307 -2.81 27.46 -12.36
C MET A 307 -1.32 27.33 -12.69
N TYR A 308 -0.84 26.14 -13.05
CA TYR A 308 0.58 25.88 -13.30
C TYR A 308 1.02 25.97 -14.77
N ASN A 309 0.13 26.36 -15.68
CA ASN A 309 0.47 26.78 -17.04
C ASN A 309 1.45 25.86 -17.81
N GLY A 310 1.24 24.55 -17.76
CA GLY A 310 2.07 23.57 -18.48
C GLY A 310 3.18 22.92 -17.67
N GLU A 311 3.43 23.33 -16.42
CA GLU A 311 4.52 22.78 -15.59
C GLU A 311 4.21 21.38 -15.01
N ILE A 312 2.95 20.95 -15.00
CA ILE A 312 2.56 19.65 -14.44
C ILE A 312 2.83 18.52 -15.43
N THR A 313 3.74 17.63 -15.07
CA THR A 313 4.07 16.43 -15.86
C THR A 313 3.06 15.29 -15.65
N SER A 314 3.11 14.25 -16.48
CA SER A 314 2.28 13.05 -16.32
C SER A 314 2.57 12.24 -15.05
N ARG A 315 3.74 12.46 -14.44
CA ARG A 315 4.21 11.83 -13.20
C ARG A 315 3.84 12.62 -11.94
N MET A 316 3.07 13.68 -12.10
CA MET A 316 2.60 14.54 -11.02
C MET A 316 1.08 14.52 -10.93
N LEU A 317 0.57 14.85 -9.75
CA LEU A 317 -0.84 15.12 -9.50
C LEU A 317 -0.96 16.34 -8.58
N CYS A 318 -2.15 16.93 -8.54
CA CYS A 318 -2.43 18.06 -7.66
C CYS A 318 -3.56 17.73 -6.70
N ALA A 319 -3.44 18.25 -5.48
CA ALA A 319 -4.50 18.15 -4.49
C ALA A 319 -4.56 19.44 -3.65
N GLY A 320 -5.76 19.90 -3.34
CA GLY A 320 -5.97 21.15 -2.61
C GLY A 320 -7.23 21.87 -3.05
N TYR A 321 -7.48 23.02 -2.46
CA TYR A 321 -8.63 23.86 -2.79
C TYR A 321 -8.22 25.00 -3.71
N THR A 322 -9.05 25.34 -4.70
CA THR A 322 -8.76 26.45 -5.61
C THR A 322 -8.71 27.80 -4.91
N GLU A 323 -9.45 27.92 -3.81
CA GLU A 323 -9.48 29.10 -2.95
C GLU A 323 -8.26 29.18 -2.02
N GLY A 324 -7.36 28.19 -2.05
CA GLY A 324 -6.23 28.05 -1.15
C GLY A 324 -6.63 27.59 0.26
N LYS A 325 -6.02 28.20 1.29
CA LYS A 325 -6.25 27.99 2.74
C LYS A 325 -5.76 26.68 3.35
N VAL A 326 -5.84 25.56 2.62
CA VAL A 326 -5.41 24.25 3.10
C VAL A 326 -4.47 23.62 2.08
N ASP A 327 -3.23 23.40 2.49
CA ASP A 327 -2.16 22.86 1.65
C ASP A 327 -1.07 22.20 2.49
N ALA A 328 -0.22 21.41 1.84
CA ALA A 328 1.06 20.98 2.41
C ALA A 328 2.06 22.14 2.30
N CYS A 329 3.00 22.22 3.25
CA CYS A 329 3.98 23.32 3.28
C CYS A 329 5.40 22.81 3.55
N GLN A 330 6.39 23.70 3.65
CA GLN A 330 7.78 23.27 3.83
C GLN A 330 7.90 22.46 5.14
N GLY A 331 8.57 21.31 5.05
CA GLY A 331 8.65 20.30 6.12
C GLY A 331 7.65 19.14 5.96
N ASP A 332 6.60 19.29 5.15
CA ASP A 332 5.72 18.17 4.79
C ASP A 332 6.24 17.35 3.61
N SER A 333 7.22 17.88 2.88
CA SER A 333 7.94 17.23 1.77
C SER A 333 8.23 15.76 2.04
N GLY A 334 7.94 14.90 1.06
CA GLY A 334 8.08 13.45 1.20
C GLY A 334 6.98 12.75 2.00
N GLY A 335 6.11 13.52 2.67
CA GLY A 335 4.96 13.02 3.41
C GLY A 335 3.87 12.41 2.52
N PRO A 336 2.91 11.68 3.13
CA PRO A 336 1.84 11.00 2.43
C PRO A 336 0.75 11.96 1.92
N LEU A 337 0.33 11.75 0.67
CA LEU A 337 -1.06 12.01 0.25
C LEU A 337 -1.76 10.66 0.12
N VAL A 338 -2.77 10.43 0.97
CA VAL A 338 -3.49 9.16 1.05
C VAL A 338 -4.97 9.32 0.78
N CYS A 339 -5.51 8.46 -0.08
CA CYS A 339 -6.94 8.40 -0.34
C CYS A 339 -7.50 7.11 0.24
N GLN A 340 -8.75 7.16 0.68
CA GLN A 340 -9.45 5.99 1.16
C GLN A 340 -10.34 5.42 0.06
N ASP A 341 -10.18 4.14 -0.22
CA ASP A 341 -10.96 3.42 -1.22
C ASP A 341 -11.26 2.02 -0.70
N ASP A 342 -12.55 1.64 -0.67
CA ASP A 342 -13.08 0.47 0.02
C ASP A 342 -12.54 0.31 1.44
N ASN A 343 -12.52 1.36 2.26
CA ASN A 343 -11.94 1.37 3.60
C ASN A 343 -10.41 1.14 3.68
N VAL A 344 -9.68 1.04 2.56
CA VAL A 344 -8.21 0.94 2.52
C VAL A 344 -7.61 2.31 2.31
N TRP A 345 -6.57 2.64 3.06
CA TRP A 345 -5.77 3.83 2.79
C TRP A 345 -4.63 3.49 1.83
N ARG A 346 -4.59 4.20 0.70
CA ARG A 346 -3.57 4.04 -0.35
C ARG A 346 -2.75 5.31 -0.50
N LEU A 347 -1.44 5.15 -0.65
CA LEU A 347 -0.49 6.23 -0.89
C LEU A 347 -0.53 6.62 -2.37
N VAL A 348 -1.38 7.58 -2.70
CA VAL A 348 -1.56 8.01 -4.09
C VAL A 348 -0.51 9.04 -4.52
N GLY A 349 0.02 9.79 -3.55
CA GLY A 349 0.94 10.88 -3.78
C GLY A 349 2.00 11.01 -2.71
N VAL A 350 3.13 11.60 -3.08
CA VAL A 350 4.20 12.02 -2.17
C VAL A 350 4.34 13.53 -2.29
N VAL A 351 4.27 14.27 -1.18
CA VAL A 351 4.41 15.74 -1.16
C VAL A 351 5.72 16.14 -1.83
N SER A 352 5.66 16.97 -2.87
CA SER A 352 6.82 17.34 -3.69
C SER A 352 7.10 18.83 -3.67
N TRP A 353 6.20 19.66 -4.23
CA TRP A 353 6.41 21.11 -4.36
C TRP A 353 5.08 21.86 -4.47
N GLY A 354 5.16 23.19 -4.45
CA GLY A 354 4.04 24.11 -4.68
C GLY A 354 4.54 25.56 -4.76
N THR A 355 3.75 26.45 -5.36
CA THR A 355 4.02 27.88 -5.32
C THR A 355 3.42 28.47 -4.04
N GLY A 356 4.28 28.90 -3.12
CA GLY A 356 3.84 29.31 -1.78
C GLY A 356 3.25 28.13 -1.00
N CYS A 357 2.42 28.45 0.00
CA CYS A 357 1.61 27.45 0.69
C CYS A 357 0.19 27.98 0.83
N ALA A 358 -0.80 27.18 0.41
CA ALA A 358 -2.21 27.53 0.56
C ALA A 358 -2.64 28.84 -0.16
N GLU A 359 -1.92 29.20 -1.23
CA GLU A 359 -2.25 30.33 -2.08
C GLU A 359 -3.40 29.98 -3.06
N PRO A 360 -4.29 30.94 -3.37
CA PRO A 360 -5.33 30.71 -4.39
C PRO A 360 -4.72 30.31 -5.74
N ASN A 361 -5.31 29.31 -6.39
CA ASN A 361 -4.88 28.72 -7.66
C ASN A 361 -3.48 28.06 -7.68
N HIS A 362 -2.81 27.94 -6.53
CA HIS A 362 -1.52 27.24 -6.39
C HIS A 362 -1.65 26.06 -5.42
N PRO A 363 -2.34 24.97 -5.80
CA PRO A 363 -2.49 23.80 -4.94
C PRO A 363 -1.17 23.04 -4.85
N GLY A 364 -0.97 22.28 -3.76
CA GLY A 364 0.17 21.38 -3.65
C GLY A 364 0.28 20.39 -4.82
N VAL A 365 1.52 20.17 -5.24
CA VAL A 365 1.91 19.21 -6.27
C VAL A 365 2.61 18.01 -5.62
N TYR A 366 2.18 16.83 -6.04
CA TYR A 366 2.59 15.56 -5.46
C TYR A 366 3.12 14.66 -6.57
N THR A 367 4.13 13.85 -6.25
CA THR A 367 4.57 12.77 -7.14
C THR A 367 3.48 11.71 -7.22
N LYS A 368 3.00 11.37 -8.42
CA LYS A 368 1.94 10.38 -8.66
C LYS A 368 2.49 8.97 -8.50
N VAL A 369 2.24 8.33 -7.35
CA VAL A 369 2.88 7.06 -6.95
C VAL A 369 2.59 5.92 -7.92
N ALA A 370 1.40 5.90 -8.55
CA ALA A 370 1.03 4.89 -9.54
C ALA A 370 2.04 4.78 -10.70
N GLU A 371 2.64 5.91 -11.12
CA GLU A 371 3.61 5.96 -12.22
C GLU A 371 5.01 5.43 -11.83
N PHE A 372 5.24 5.21 -10.53
CA PHE A 372 6.52 4.74 -9.99
C PHE A 372 6.44 3.34 -9.38
N LEU A 373 5.30 2.65 -9.48
CA LEU A 373 5.10 1.32 -8.90
C LEU A 373 6.17 0.33 -9.38
N GLY A 374 6.42 0.26 -10.70
CA GLY A 374 7.46 -0.62 -11.26
C GLY A 374 8.84 -0.34 -10.62
N TRP A 375 9.23 0.94 -10.57
CA TRP A 375 10.48 1.34 -9.92
C TRP A 375 10.53 1.02 -8.43
N ILE A 376 9.43 1.21 -7.70
CA ILE A 376 9.33 0.88 -6.26
C ILE A 376 9.55 -0.62 -6.06
N TYR A 377 8.84 -1.47 -6.82
CA TYR A 377 8.95 -2.92 -6.70
C TYR A 377 10.34 -3.42 -7.09
N ASP A 378 10.89 -2.94 -8.21
CA ASP A 378 12.24 -3.29 -8.66
C ASP A 378 13.29 -3.01 -7.56
N MET A 379 13.20 -1.85 -6.90
CA MET A 379 14.16 -1.47 -5.86
C MET A 379 14.00 -2.27 -4.57
N ILE A 380 12.78 -2.71 -4.23
CA ILE A 380 12.49 -3.51 -3.04
C ILE A 380 12.86 -4.98 -3.24
N GLU A 381 12.66 -5.54 -4.44
CA GLU A 381 12.91 -6.95 -4.74
C GLU A 381 14.38 -7.25 -5.06
N VAL A 382 15.03 -6.44 -5.89
CA VAL A 382 16.39 -6.72 -6.42
C VAL A 382 17.49 -6.48 -5.38
N ARG A 383 17.19 -5.77 -4.28
CA ARG A 383 18.20 -5.28 -3.32
C ARG A 383 17.92 -5.67 -1.87
N GLN A 384 17.17 -6.75 -1.65
CA GLN A 384 16.97 -7.33 -0.31
C GLN A 384 18.30 -7.73 0.33
#